data_AF-A0A9E2R3G8-F1
#
_entry.id   AF-A0A9E2R3G8-F1
#
_cell.length_a   1.000
_cell.length_b   1.000
_cell.length_c   1.000
_cell.angle_alpha   90.00
_cell.angle_beta   90.00
_cell.angle_gamma   90.00
#
_symmetry.space_group_name_H-M   'P 1'
#
loop_
_entity.id
_entity.type
_entity.pdbx_description
1 polymer ?
#
loop_
_entity_poly.entity_id
_entity_poly.type
_entity_poly.pdbx_seq_one_letter_code
_entity_poly.pdbx_strand_id
1 'polypeptide(L)'
;MTGGRRPTERRLTRSCRIRILAVALAAHATAWAAAYPDRLVWVFGWGLNHDQDVTDVARVLENAARHGLDGAVLSAGLDNLSRQTPEYFRRLDELERVCDRNHLELIPSTFSVGYGGGALAQDRQLAEGLPVVNAPFLARNGQARLVPGPASRIANGDFEDFTGNTFKAFDFHDQPGVVSFVDTQVVHGGRASLRLENFTANPYGHGRVMQTVKLHPHRCYRLSVWVRTDGLAPATAFNLLALAGDREIAPRKFDLPATTDWRKLTTIFNSLNFDSVHLYAGVWGGRAGKLWLDDWTLEEVGPLNVLHRPGTPVTVRSEDGAVTYVQGRDYAPLVDPGFNFSRVDRSAPPLRLLPAGRIQEGQRLRVSWYHPMVIYESQVTVCMAEPKLYEIWDREARLLSEHLHPRRVLLNMDEVRMGGTCAACRGRNMAELLGECITRQAQILRRYLPGVTIYVWSDMLDPNHNAHGKYYLVDGDFTGSWRHVPKDLIIAVWGGAPREKSLRFFSEQGFQTLVACYYDAANLDDVKGWMRVAHGLPGVRGFMYTPWERKYDLLAAFGQLLEGR
;
A
#
# COMPACT_ATOMS: atom_id res chain seq x y z
N MET A 1 -93.49 40.36 -26.46
CA MET A 1 -93.39 41.61 -25.66
C MET A 1 -92.00 41.65 -25.04
N THR A 2 -91.45 42.85 -24.71
CA THR A 2 -90.36 43.11 -23.72
C THR A 2 -89.37 41.96 -23.40
N GLY A 3 -88.09 41.96 -23.79
CA GLY A 3 -87.04 42.97 -23.52
C GLY A 3 -86.42 42.73 -22.12
N GLY A 4 -85.10 42.71 -21.87
CA GLY A 4 -83.90 42.89 -22.72
C GLY A 4 -82.60 42.85 -21.86
N ARG A 5 -81.47 43.36 -22.39
CA ARG A 5 -80.14 43.60 -21.74
C ARG A 5 -79.18 42.42 -21.46
N ARG A 6 -77.97 42.52 -22.04
CA ARG A 6 -76.65 42.16 -21.43
C ARG A 6 -76.26 43.26 -20.41
N PRO A 7 -75.19 43.18 -19.55
CA PRO A 7 -74.04 42.27 -19.48
C PRO A 7 -74.01 41.50 -18.12
N THR A 8 -72.96 40.93 -17.51
CA THR A 8 -71.49 41.19 -17.44
C THR A 8 -70.68 39.92 -17.14
N GLU A 9 -69.36 39.97 -17.37
CA GLU A 9 -68.40 39.00 -16.83
C GLU A 9 -68.26 39.11 -15.30
N ARG A 10 -67.93 38.01 -14.62
CA ARG A 10 -67.32 38.05 -13.28
C ARG A 10 -66.08 37.16 -13.23
N ARG A 11 -64.95 37.76 -12.84
CA ARG A 11 -63.69 37.05 -12.59
C ARG A 11 -63.85 36.13 -11.37
N LEU A 12 -63.59 34.84 -11.55
CA LEU A 12 -63.29 33.92 -10.45
C LEU A 12 -61.77 33.95 -10.17
N THR A 13 -61.40 34.07 -8.89
CA THR A 13 -60.04 34.37 -8.45
C THR A 13 -59.13 33.13 -8.42
N ARG A 14 -57.88 33.29 -8.86
CA ARG A 14 -56.84 32.25 -8.77
C ARG A 14 -56.32 32.13 -7.33
N SER A 15 -56.86 31.22 -6.51
CA SER A 15 -56.38 31.05 -5.12
C SER A 15 -56.48 29.63 -4.53
N CYS A 16 -56.53 28.56 -5.34
CA CYS A 16 -56.59 27.18 -4.79
C CYS A 16 -55.92 26.07 -5.62
N ARG A 17 -54.79 26.33 -6.30
CA ARG A 17 -54.00 25.29 -7.02
C ARG A 17 -52.48 25.30 -6.73
N ILE A 18 -52.02 25.97 -5.68
CA ILE A 18 -50.61 26.00 -5.26
C ILE A 18 -50.49 25.59 -3.78
N ARG A 19 -50.86 24.35 -3.46
CA ARG A 19 -50.52 23.69 -2.17
C ARG A 19 -50.20 22.19 -2.27
N ILE A 20 -50.73 21.46 -3.25
CA ILE A 20 -50.48 20.01 -3.39
C ILE A 20 -49.10 19.72 -4.03
N LEU A 21 -48.67 20.50 -5.03
CA LEU A 21 -47.41 20.26 -5.74
C LEU A 21 -46.16 20.50 -4.87
N ALA A 22 -46.24 21.39 -3.89
CA ALA A 22 -45.14 21.68 -2.95
C ALA A 22 -44.88 20.50 -1.98
N VAL A 23 -45.93 19.78 -1.58
CA VAL A 23 -45.80 18.60 -0.70
C VAL A 23 -45.11 17.44 -1.42
N ALA A 24 -45.40 17.24 -2.71
CA ALA A 24 -44.75 16.20 -3.52
C ALA A 24 -43.24 16.45 -3.70
N LEU A 25 -42.83 17.70 -3.94
CA LEU A 25 -41.42 18.09 -4.05
C LEU A 25 -40.67 18.03 -2.70
N ALA A 26 -41.32 18.43 -1.60
CA ALA A 26 -40.75 18.25 -0.26
C ALA A 26 -40.54 16.76 0.07
N ALA A 27 -41.49 15.89 -0.29
CA ALA A 27 -41.41 14.44 -0.04
C ALA A 27 -40.26 13.73 -0.81
N HIS A 28 -39.70 14.33 -1.86
CA HIS A 28 -38.52 13.79 -2.55
C HIS A 28 -37.19 14.25 -1.90
N ALA A 29 -37.18 15.36 -1.16
CA ALA A 29 -36.02 15.81 -0.40
C ALA A 29 -35.87 15.05 0.94
N THR A 30 -36.98 14.65 1.58
CA THR A 30 -36.96 14.00 2.91
C THR A 30 -36.75 12.48 2.87
N ALA A 31 -36.64 11.86 1.69
CA ALA A 31 -36.50 10.41 1.54
C ALA A 31 -35.09 9.85 1.82
N TRP A 32 -34.10 10.70 2.14
CA TRP A 32 -32.72 10.30 2.43
C TRP A 32 -32.48 9.89 3.89
N ALA A 33 -33.39 10.23 4.82
CA ALA A 33 -33.30 9.92 6.24
C ALA A 33 -33.62 8.45 6.59
N ALA A 34 -33.05 7.50 5.84
CA ALA A 34 -32.82 6.16 6.36
C ALA A 34 -31.74 6.29 7.46
N ALA A 35 -32.09 5.99 8.71
CA ALA A 35 -31.17 6.09 9.84
C ALA A 35 -30.10 4.98 9.76
N TYR A 36 -29.06 5.21 8.96
CA TYR A 36 -27.92 4.32 8.81
C TYR A 36 -27.28 4.04 10.19
N PRO A 37 -27.25 2.78 10.67
CA PRO A 37 -26.72 2.45 11.99
C PRO A 37 -25.21 2.69 12.15
N ASP A 38 -24.47 2.85 11.04
CA ASP A 38 -23.03 3.10 11.05
C ASP A 38 -22.71 4.45 10.37
N ARG A 39 -22.53 5.52 11.16
CA ARG A 39 -22.12 6.85 10.64
C ARG A 39 -20.76 7.17 11.23
N LEU A 40 -19.71 6.93 10.46
CA LEU A 40 -18.34 6.79 10.96
C LEU A 40 -17.36 7.84 10.42
N VAL A 41 -16.29 8.10 11.17
CA VAL A 41 -15.11 8.83 10.72
C VAL A 41 -13.87 7.95 10.87
N TRP A 42 -13.00 7.94 9.87
CA TRP A 42 -11.66 7.36 9.96
C TRP A 42 -10.70 8.39 10.53
N VAL A 43 -9.94 8.01 11.54
CA VAL A 43 -9.00 8.86 12.26
C VAL A 43 -7.59 8.30 12.07
N PHE A 44 -6.79 9.01 11.28
CA PHE A 44 -5.46 8.58 10.83
C PHE A 44 -4.44 9.74 10.88
N GLY A 45 -3.16 9.38 10.97
CA GLY A 45 -2.03 10.32 10.96
C GLY A 45 -1.62 10.85 12.34
N TRP A 46 -2.01 10.17 13.41
CA TRP A 46 -1.59 10.40 14.80
C TRP A 46 -1.31 9.05 15.49
N GLY A 47 -0.24 8.99 16.29
CA GLY A 47 0.23 7.73 16.91
C GLY A 47 0.11 7.66 18.43
N LEU A 48 -0.50 8.67 19.07
CA LEU A 48 -0.56 8.86 20.53
C LEU A 48 0.83 8.90 21.22
N ASN A 49 1.84 9.33 20.47
CA ASN A 49 3.21 9.50 20.96
C ASN A 49 3.39 10.82 21.73
N HIS A 50 2.51 11.80 21.47
CA HIS A 50 2.55 13.14 22.08
C HIS A 50 1.17 13.53 22.62
N ASP A 51 1.11 14.38 23.64
CA ASP A 51 -0.18 14.86 24.19
C ASP A 51 -0.94 15.78 23.22
N GLN A 52 -0.23 16.36 22.25
CA GLN A 52 -0.83 17.06 21.11
C GLN A 52 -1.65 16.13 20.20
N ASP A 53 -1.26 14.85 20.07
CA ASP A 53 -2.01 13.87 19.27
C ASP A 53 -3.43 13.70 19.83
N VAL A 54 -3.59 13.68 21.16
CA VAL A 54 -4.89 13.63 21.84
C VAL A 54 -5.69 14.90 21.57
N THR A 55 -5.06 16.07 21.70
CA THR A 55 -5.71 17.38 21.46
C THR A 55 -6.27 17.50 20.05
N ASP A 56 -5.54 17.02 19.04
CA ASP A 56 -5.97 17.09 17.64
C ASP A 56 -7.00 16.02 17.29
N VAL A 57 -6.85 14.78 17.79
CA VAL A 57 -7.86 13.73 17.61
C VAL A 57 -9.17 14.08 18.33
N ALA A 58 -9.11 14.59 19.56
CA ALA A 58 -10.30 15.01 20.30
C ALA A 58 -11.12 16.06 19.54
N ARG A 59 -10.46 17.01 18.87
CA ARG A 59 -11.11 18.01 18.01
C ARG A 59 -11.87 17.37 16.84
N VAL A 60 -11.35 16.28 16.25
CA VAL A 60 -12.03 15.50 15.20
C VAL A 60 -13.24 14.74 15.79
N LEU A 61 -13.07 14.09 16.94
CA LEU A 61 -14.14 13.36 17.64
C LEU A 61 -15.32 14.29 18.02
N GLU A 62 -15.02 15.42 18.66
CA GLU A 62 -16.01 16.42 19.04
C GLU A 62 -16.70 17.06 17.82
N ASN A 63 -16.04 17.10 16.66
CA ASN A 63 -16.66 17.55 15.41
C ASN A 63 -17.58 16.46 14.81
N ALA A 64 -17.13 15.21 14.79
CA ALA A 64 -17.93 14.07 14.33
C ALA A 64 -19.25 13.94 15.13
N ALA A 65 -19.17 13.99 16.46
CA ALA A 65 -20.33 13.85 17.35
C ALA A 65 -21.35 14.99 17.19
N ARG A 66 -20.88 16.25 17.12
CA ARG A 66 -21.74 17.43 16.87
C ARG A 66 -22.46 17.40 15.52
N HIS A 67 -21.99 16.55 14.60
CA HIS A 67 -22.58 16.34 13.28
C HIS A 67 -23.14 14.92 13.08
N GLY A 68 -23.52 14.25 14.19
CA GLY A 68 -24.41 13.09 14.17
C GLY A 68 -23.76 11.74 13.88
N LEU A 69 -22.43 11.64 13.84
CA LEU A 69 -21.71 10.37 13.72
C LEU A 69 -21.80 9.57 15.04
N ASP A 70 -21.62 8.25 14.98
CA ASP A 70 -21.71 7.31 16.13
C ASP A 70 -20.43 6.52 16.42
N GLY A 71 -19.38 6.67 15.62
CA GLY A 71 -18.12 6.01 15.87
C GLY A 71 -16.94 6.60 15.11
N ALA A 72 -15.75 6.39 15.67
CA ALA A 72 -14.48 6.82 15.10
C ALA A 72 -13.53 5.62 14.97
N VAL A 73 -13.15 5.29 13.74
CA VAL A 73 -12.21 4.21 13.43
C VAL A 73 -10.79 4.74 13.54
N LEU A 74 -10.09 4.40 14.63
CA LEU A 74 -8.78 4.94 14.97
C LEU A 74 -7.65 4.02 14.52
N SER A 75 -6.75 4.54 13.69
CA SER A 75 -5.50 3.89 13.27
C SER A 75 -4.30 4.49 14.00
N ALA A 76 -4.02 3.98 15.21
CA ALA A 76 -3.00 4.49 16.12
C ALA A 76 -2.12 3.39 16.76
N GLY A 77 -1.85 2.29 16.06
CA GLY A 77 -0.99 1.20 16.56
C GLY A 77 -1.66 0.29 17.62
N LEU A 78 -2.99 0.14 17.51
CA LEU A 78 -3.83 -0.66 18.42
C LEU A 78 -3.67 -2.18 18.20
N ASP A 79 -2.84 -2.60 17.24
CA ASP A 79 -2.37 -3.98 17.04
C ASP A 79 -0.92 -4.21 17.54
N ASN A 80 -0.39 -3.32 18.37
CA ASN A 80 0.96 -3.39 18.94
C ASN A 80 1.00 -3.03 20.45
N LEU A 81 -0.12 -3.19 21.15
CA LEU A 81 -0.32 -2.77 22.55
C LEU A 81 0.77 -3.30 23.50
N SER A 82 1.30 -4.50 23.28
CA SER A 82 2.36 -5.09 24.13
C SER A 82 3.72 -4.37 24.08
N ARG A 83 3.87 -3.33 23.25
CA ARG A 83 5.07 -2.46 23.20
C ARG A 83 4.78 -0.98 23.45
N GLN A 84 3.56 -0.63 23.80
CA GLN A 84 3.18 0.75 24.10
C GLN A 84 3.62 1.14 25.52
N THR A 85 3.86 2.43 25.75
CA THR A 85 4.31 2.96 27.05
C THR A 85 3.12 3.36 27.94
N PRO A 86 3.30 3.54 29.26
CA PRO A 86 2.24 4.04 30.14
C PRO A 86 1.62 5.37 29.66
N GLU A 87 2.41 6.23 29.03
CA GLU A 87 1.95 7.51 28.48
C GLU A 87 1.07 7.34 27.23
N TYR A 88 1.30 6.29 26.43
CA TYR A 88 0.38 5.92 25.34
C TYR A 88 -0.98 5.49 25.90
N PHE A 89 -1.00 4.60 26.90
CA PHE A 89 -2.25 4.17 27.54
C PHE A 89 -2.97 5.35 28.20
N ARG A 90 -2.26 6.22 28.94
CA ARG A 90 -2.80 7.46 29.51
C ARG A 90 -3.53 8.35 28.48
N ARG A 91 -3.07 8.34 27.21
CA ARG A 91 -3.66 9.08 26.08
C ARG A 91 -4.82 8.33 25.41
N LEU A 92 -4.73 7.00 25.33
CA LEU A 92 -5.82 6.15 24.85
C LEU A 92 -7.04 6.29 25.77
N ASP A 93 -6.85 6.14 27.09
CA ASP A 93 -7.89 6.40 28.08
C ASP A 93 -8.49 7.82 27.97
N GLU A 94 -7.68 8.82 27.58
CA GLU A 94 -8.13 10.21 27.44
C GLU A 94 -9.06 10.37 26.24
N LEU A 95 -8.76 9.68 25.13
CA LEU A 95 -9.64 9.60 23.96
C LEU A 95 -10.89 8.75 24.19
N GLU A 96 -10.81 7.65 24.94
CA GLU A 96 -12.00 6.90 25.37
C GLU A 96 -12.96 7.80 26.15
N ARG A 97 -12.45 8.55 27.14
CA ARG A 97 -13.24 9.54 27.90
C ARG A 97 -13.76 10.69 27.02
N VAL A 98 -13.13 11.02 25.89
CA VAL A 98 -13.69 11.97 24.89
C VAL A 98 -14.84 11.31 24.14
N CYS A 99 -14.67 10.08 23.66
CA CYS A 99 -15.70 9.29 22.99
C CYS A 99 -16.96 9.11 23.85
N ASP A 100 -16.81 8.67 25.11
CA ASP A 100 -17.92 8.48 26.07
C ASP A 100 -18.77 9.75 26.23
N ARG A 101 -18.12 10.89 26.50
CA ARG A 101 -18.78 12.20 26.68
C ARG A 101 -19.50 12.69 25.42
N ASN A 102 -19.09 12.21 24.25
CA ASN A 102 -19.64 12.56 22.94
C ASN A 102 -20.57 11.47 22.37
N HIS A 103 -20.79 10.37 23.10
CA HIS A 103 -21.55 9.18 22.67
C HIS A 103 -21.04 8.53 21.37
N LEU A 104 -19.74 8.68 21.07
CA LEU A 104 -19.06 7.95 20.00
C LEU A 104 -18.49 6.64 20.52
N GLU A 105 -18.46 5.61 19.68
CA GLU A 105 -17.61 4.44 19.92
C GLU A 105 -16.20 4.64 19.35
N LEU A 106 -15.17 4.31 20.13
CA LEU A 106 -13.81 4.22 19.63
C LEU A 106 -13.58 2.82 19.02
N ILE A 107 -13.42 2.77 17.70
CA ILE A 107 -13.34 1.54 16.91
C ILE A 107 -11.86 1.33 16.52
N PRO A 108 -11.16 0.31 17.03
CA PRO A 108 -9.75 0.11 16.70
C PRO A 108 -9.58 -0.45 15.28
N SER A 109 -8.61 0.10 14.55
CA SER A 109 -8.11 -0.41 13.28
C SER A 109 -6.86 -1.28 13.54
N THR A 110 -6.87 -2.54 13.08
CA THR A 110 -5.95 -3.59 13.57
C THR A 110 -5.52 -4.62 12.52
N PHE A 111 -4.46 -5.38 12.84
CA PHE A 111 -4.04 -6.63 12.19
C PHE A 111 -3.78 -6.53 10.68
N SER A 112 -2.95 -5.57 10.26
CA SER A 112 -2.65 -5.43 8.84
C SER A 112 -1.75 -6.53 8.28
N VAL A 113 -2.14 -7.08 7.12
CA VAL A 113 -1.26 -7.92 6.29
C VAL A 113 -0.56 -7.11 5.20
N GLY A 114 -1.26 -6.17 4.55
CA GLY A 114 -0.71 -5.34 3.47
C GLY A 114 0.44 -4.45 3.94
N TYR A 115 0.29 -3.81 5.09
CA TYR A 115 1.31 -2.94 5.70
C TYR A 115 2.09 -3.60 6.85
N GLY A 116 1.73 -4.85 7.21
CA GLY A 116 2.38 -5.63 8.28
C GLY A 116 2.18 -5.13 9.71
N GLY A 117 1.78 -3.87 9.90
CA GLY A 117 1.28 -3.27 11.14
C GLY A 117 2.14 -3.58 12.38
N GLY A 118 1.45 -3.89 13.48
CA GLY A 118 2.08 -4.30 14.73
C GLY A 118 2.92 -5.58 14.59
N ALA A 119 2.61 -6.48 13.65
CA ALA A 119 3.38 -7.70 13.47
C ALA A 119 4.83 -7.44 13.02
N LEU A 120 5.07 -6.45 12.15
CA LEU A 120 6.44 -6.04 11.77
C LEU A 120 7.11 -5.14 12.80
N ALA A 121 6.34 -4.42 13.63
CA ALA A 121 6.86 -3.74 14.81
C ALA A 121 7.35 -4.73 15.87
N GLN A 122 6.66 -5.87 16.00
CA GLN A 122 7.02 -6.98 16.88
C GLN A 122 8.21 -7.80 16.35
N ASP A 123 8.11 -8.30 15.12
CA ASP A 123 9.14 -9.11 14.47
C ASP A 123 9.21 -8.87 12.95
N ARG A 124 10.25 -8.16 12.52
CA ARG A 124 10.53 -7.89 11.10
C ARG A 124 10.81 -9.15 10.29
N GLN A 125 11.12 -10.29 10.92
CA GLN A 125 11.32 -11.56 10.24
C GLN A 125 10.03 -12.13 9.63
N LEU A 126 8.85 -11.58 9.94
CA LEU A 126 7.55 -12.02 9.40
C LEU A 126 7.20 -11.46 8.02
N ALA A 127 7.97 -10.52 7.49
CA ALA A 127 7.76 -9.94 6.16
C ALA A 127 7.73 -11.01 5.06
N GLU A 128 6.82 -10.94 4.09
CA GLU A 128 6.79 -11.89 2.96
C GLU A 128 8.15 -11.90 2.23
N GLY A 129 8.56 -13.05 1.69
CA GLY A 129 9.93 -13.27 1.25
C GLY A 129 10.05 -13.73 -0.20
N LEU A 130 10.65 -12.90 -1.05
CA LEU A 130 11.02 -13.30 -2.41
C LEU A 130 12.26 -14.21 -2.36
N PRO A 131 12.27 -15.34 -3.10
CA PRO A 131 13.38 -16.28 -3.11
C PRO A 131 14.55 -15.77 -3.98
N VAL A 132 15.77 -15.96 -3.48
CA VAL A 132 16.99 -16.03 -4.30
C VAL A 132 17.44 -17.48 -4.32
N VAL A 133 17.66 -18.06 -5.51
CA VAL A 133 17.80 -19.51 -5.69
C VAL A 133 19.11 -19.86 -6.40
N ASN A 134 19.98 -20.59 -5.68
CA ASN A 134 21.26 -21.10 -6.20
C ASN A 134 22.23 -20.00 -6.67
N ALA A 135 22.34 -18.92 -5.91
CA ALA A 135 23.28 -17.83 -6.18
C ALA A 135 24.75 -18.32 -6.17
N PRO A 136 25.58 -17.94 -7.15
CA PRO A 136 26.98 -18.32 -7.24
C PRO A 136 27.80 -17.66 -6.13
N PHE A 137 28.31 -18.44 -5.18
CA PHE A 137 29.22 -17.95 -4.14
C PHE A 137 30.61 -18.59 -4.30
N LEU A 138 31.66 -17.87 -3.90
CA LEU A 138 33.03 -18.36 -3.83
C LEU A 138 33.54 -18.28 -2.40
N ALA A 139 34.02 -19.39 -1.86
CA ALA A 139 34.68 -19.48 -0.57
C ALA A 139 36.10 -18.90 -0.66
N ARG A 140 36.40 -17.88 0.15
CA ARG A 140 37.76 -17.36 0.41
C ARG A 140 37.92 -16.85 1.84
N ASN A 141 39.07 -17.12 2.47
CA ASN A 141 39.49 -16.58 3.77
C ASN A 141 38.44 -16.79 4.89
N GLY A 142 37.87 -17.99 5.00
CA GLY A 142 36.85 -18.31 6.02
C GLY A 142 35.48 -17.66 5.78
N GLN A 143 35.27 -17.05 4.62
CA GLN A 143 34.00 -16.45 4.19
C GLN A 143 33.61 -17.01 2.81
N ALA A 144 32.34 -16.91 2.44
CA ALA A 144 31.93 -17.01 1.04
C ALA A 144 31.11 -15.79 0.65
N ARG A 145 31.34 -15.29 -0.57
CA ARG A 145 30.70 -14.09 -1.11
C ARG A 145 30.14 -14.36 -2.50
N LEU A 146 29.08 -13.64 -2.87
CA LEU A 146 28.52 -13.68 -4.22
C LEU A 146 29.59 -13.38 -5.28
N VAL A 147 29.57 -14.11 -6.38
CA VAL A 147 30.30 -13.82 -7.62
C VAL A 147 29.26 -13.46 -8.68
N PRO A 148 28.98 -12.16 -8.94
CA PRO A 148 27.87 -11.74 -9.78
C PRO A 148 27.99 -12.25 -11.22
N GLY A 149 26.86 -12.51 -11.87
CA GLY A 149 26.79 -12.90 -13.27
C GLY A 149 27.25 -11.77 -14.21
N PRO A 150 27.92 -12.08 -15.33
CA PRO A 150 28.53 -11.07 -16.21
C PRO A 150 27.52 -10.25 -17.05
N ALA A 151 26.24 -10.62 -17.05
CA ALA A 151 25.23 -10.07 -17.95
C ALA A 151 24.43 -8.87 -17.40
N SER A 152 24.47 -8.65 -16.08
CA SER A 152 23.54 -7.73 -15.39
C SER A 152 24.20 -6.43 -14.97
N ARG A 153 24.29 -5.49 -15.92
CA ARG A 153 24.75 -4.10 -15.71
C ARG A 153 23.97 -3.14 -16.63
N ILE A 154 23.91 -1.87 -16.25
CA ILE A 154 23.61 -0.80 -17.22
C ILE A 154 24.86 -0.58 -18.09
N ALA A 155 24.70 -0.46 -19.40
CA ALA A 155 25.73 0.06 -20.30
C ALA A 155 25.53 1.58 -20.51
N ASN A 156 26.60 2.37 -20.48
CA ASN A 156 26.57 3.84 -20.61
C ASN A 156 25.69 4.55 -19.56
N GLY A 157 25.62 3.99 -18.34
CA GLY A 157 24.82 4.56 -17.24
C GLY A 157 25.43 5.80 -16.59
N ASP A 158 26.73 6.01 -16.83
CA ASP A 158 27.51 7.24 -16.66
C ASP A 158 27.22 8.29 -17.76
N PHE A 159 26.40 7.96 -18.77
CA PHE A 159 25.99 8.86 -19.86
C PHE A 159 27.14 9.45 -20.70
N GLU A 160 28.36 8.93 -20.53
CA GLU A 160 29.59 9.46 -21.13
C GLU A 160 29.71 9.25 -22.64
N ASP A 161 28.99 8.29 -23.23
CA ASP A 161 29.02 8.04 -24.67
C ASP A 161 27.76 8.56 -25.38
N PHE A 162 27.91 9.59 -26.21
CA PHE A 162 26.81 10.26 -26.90
C PHE A 162 27.23 10.89 -28.24
N THR A 163 26.24 11.11 -29.11
CA THR A 163 26.36 11.88 -30.35
C THR A 163 25.20 12.88 -30.42
N GLY A 164 25.51 14.19 -30.43
CA GLY A 164 24.48 15.22 -30.32
C GLY A 164 23.78 15.14 -28.96
N ASN A 165 22.45 14.99 -28.96
CA ASN A 165 21.67 14.71 -27.74
C ASN A 165 21.33 13.21 -27.56
N THR A 166 21.88 12.32 -28.40
CA THR A 166 21.57 10.88 -28.38
C THR A 166 22.64 10.11 -27.61
N PHE A 167 22.27 9.48 -26.51
CA PHE A 167 23.15 8.62 -25.72
C PHE A 167 23.23 7.22 -26.33
N LYS A 168 24.41 6.60 -26.34
CA LYS A 168 24.59 5.25 -26.88
C LYS A 168 24.13 4.17 -25.88
N ALA A 169 23.92 2.96 -26.39
CA ALA A 169 23.52 1.76 -25.64
C ALA A 169 22.15 1.78 -24.91
N PHE A 170 21.38 2.88 -24.98
CA PHE A 170 19.98 2.89 -24.56
C PHE A 170 19.06 2.49 -25.71
N ASP A 171 18.05 1.67 -25.43
CA ASP A 171 17.06 1.23 -26.43
C ASP A 171 16.07 2.35 -26.76
N PHE A 172 15.86 3.28 -25.83
CA PHE A 172 14.87 4.34 -25.93
C PHE A 172 15.21 5.53 -25.02
N HIS A 173 14.95 6.74 -25.51
CA HIS A 173 14.71 7.91 -24.67
C HIS A 173 13.77 8.93 -25.36
N ASP A 174 12.98 9.66 -24.57
CA ASP A 174 11.94 10.58 -25.11
C ASP A 174 12.58 11.80 -25.79
N GLN A 175 12.37 11.91 -27.10
CA GLN A 175 12.60 13.11 -27.93
C GLN A 175 13.96 13.82 -27.70
N PRO A 176 15.09 13.25 -28.18
CA PRO A 176 16.41 13.87 -28.08
C PRO A 176 16.47 15.26 -28.73
N GLY A 177 17.00 16.24 -28.00
CA GLY A 177 17.06 17.65 -28.42
C GLY A 177 15.76 18.43 -28.23
N VAL A 178 14.70 17.83 -27.69
CA VAL A 178 13.41 18.49 -27.39
C VAL A 178 13.01 18.31 -25.92
N VAL A 179 13.16 17.09 -25.39
CA VAL A 179 12.90 16.73 -23.98
C VAL A 179 14.14 16.14 -23.32
N SER A 180 14.82 15.21 -24.00
CA SER A 180 16.09 14.64 -23.54
C SER A 180 17.30 15.38 -24.12
N PHE A 181 18.26 15.75 -23.27
CA PHE A 181 19.45 16.52 -23.64
C PHE A 181 20.71 15.93 -23.00
N VAL A 182 21.84 16.12 -23.68
CA VAL A 182 23.16 16.05 -23.05
C VAL A 182 23.42 17.37 -22.32
N ASP A 183 23.80 17.31 -21.05
CA ASP A 183 24.30 18.46 -20.29
C ASP A 183 25.76 18.20 -19.88
N THR A 184 26.64 19.16 -20.19
CA THR A 184 28.09 19.12 -19.87
C THR A 184 28.48 20.24 -18.89
N GLN A 185 27.50 20.93 -18.31
CA GLN A 185 27.65 21.99 -17.31
C GLN A 185 27.14 21.51 -15.94
N VAL A 186 26.06 20.74 -15.91
CA VAL A 186 25.51 20.12 -14.70
C VAL A 186 25.68 18.60 -14.80
N VAL A 187 26.67 18.09 -14.07
CA VAL A 187 27.06 16.68 -14.03
C VAL A 187 27.28 16.25 -12.57
N HIS A 188 27.22 14.95 -12.29
CA HIS A 188 27.69 14.34 -11.05
C HIS A 188 29.00 13.60 -11.29
N GLY A 189 29.02 12.73 -12.31
CA GLY A 189 30.20 12.02 -12.78
C GLY A 189 30.78 12.62 -14.06
N GLY A 190 31.88 12.02 -14.54
CA GLY A 190 32.36 12.17 -15.92
C GLY A 190 32.50 13.60 -16.46
N ARG A 191 31.93 13.82 -17.65
CA ARG A 191 31.90 15.05 -18.44
C ARG A 191 30.48 15.39 -18.92
N ALA A 192 29.50 14.49 -18.77
CA ALA A 192 28.13 14.67 -19.21
C ALA A 192 27.11 13.98 -18.30
N SER A 193 25.87 14.48 -18.29
CA SER A 193 24.71 13.80 -17.69
C SER A 193 23.49 13.86 -18.62
N LEU A 194 22.49 12.99 -18.38
CA LEU A 194 21.20 13.06 -19.06
C LEU A 194 20.31 14.09 -18.37
N ARG A 195 19.97 15.16 -19.10
CA ARG A 195 19.04 16.20 -18.65
C ARG A 195 17.69 16.05 -19.34
N LEU A 196 16.63 16.17 -18.55
CA LEU A 196 15.23 16.04 -18.94
C LEU A 196 14.47 17.32 -18.58
N GLU A 197 13.89 18.00 -19.57
CA GLU A 197 13.09 19.22 -19.37
C GLU A 197 11.96 19.34 -20.42
N ASN A 198 11.27 20.49 -20.48
CA ASN A 198 10.31 20.81 -21.55
C ASN A 198 9.19 19.76 -21.72
N PHE A 199 8.77 19.14 -20.62
CA PHE A 199 7.86 17.98 -20.61
C PHE A 199 6.55 18.21 -21.38
N THR A 200 6.07 19.46 -21.47
CA THR A 200 4.89 19.86 -22.25
C THR A 200 5.01 19.69 -23.76
N ALA A 201 6.22 19.51 -24.31
CA ALA A 201 6.42 19.10 -25.71
C ALA A 201 6.10 17.60 -25.96
N ASN A 202 6.03 16.81 -24.88
CA ASN A 202 5.52 15.45 -24.91
C ASN A 202 4.03 15.45 -24.50
N PRO A 203 3.12 14.86 -25.30
CA PRO A 203 1.67 14.94 -25.02
C PRO A 203 1.23 14.26 -23.71
N TYR A 204 2.10 13.45 -23.09
CA TYR A 204 1.86 12.79 -21.80
C TYR A 204 2.77 13.31 -20.68
N GLY A 205 3.51 14.40 -20.91
CA GLY A 205 4.50 14.90 -19.94
C GLY A 205 5.66 13.93 -19.70
N HIS A 206 5.94 13.02 -20.64
CA HIS A 206 7.00 12.03 -20.50
C HIS A 206 8.37 12.59 -20.86
N GLY A 207 9.36 12.32 -20.02
CA GLY A 207 10.79 12.48 -20.33
C GLY A 207 11.58 11.38 -19.64
N ARG A 208 11.94 10.31 -20.37
CA ARG A 208 12.49 9.07 -19.79
C ARG A 208 13.62 8.50 -20.64
N VAL A 209 14.42 7.63 -20.03
CA VAL A 209 15.40 6.74 -20.69
C VAL A 209 15.13 5.29 -20.31
N MET A 210 15.46 4.34 -21.19
CA MET A 210 15.27 2.90 -20.98
C MET A 210 16.41 2.05 -21.55
N GLN A 211 16.75 0.97 -20.84
CA GLN A 211 17.61 -0.11 -21.34
C GLN A 211 17.05 -1.49 -20.94
N THR A 212 17.05 -2.42 -21.90
CA THR A 212 16.70 -3.83 -21.69
C THR A 212 17.93 -4.56 -21.16
N VAL A 213 17.87 -5.00 -19.91
CA VAL A 213 18.99 -5.72 -19.25
C VAL A 213 18.72 -7.21 -19.16
N LYS A 214 19.78 -8.02 -19.23
CA LYS A 214 19.72 -9.47 -18.98
C LYS A 214 20.02 -9.77 -17.51
N LEU A 215 19.16 -10.61 -16.92
CA LEU A 215 19.15 -11.04 -15.53
C LEU A 215 19.26 -12.57 -15.47
N HIS A 216 19.57 -13.08 -14.28
CA HIS A 216 19.30 -14.46 -13.93
C HIS A 216 17.99 -14.51 -13.11
N PRO A 217 17.06 -15.44 -13.39
CA PRO A 217 15.88 -15.66 -12.55
C PRO A 217 16.26 -15.96 -11.09
N HIS A 218 15.37 -15.60 -10.17
CA HIS A 218 15.55 -15.71 -8.71
C HIS A 218 16.88 -15.12 -8.22
N ARG A 219 17.09 -13.83 -8.49
CA ARG A 219 18.21 -13.02 -7.99
C ARG A 219 17.74 -11.71 -7.41
N CYS A 220 18.47 -11.22 -6.43
CA CYS A 220 18.35 -9.86 -5.92
C CYS A 220 19.33 -8.96 -6.69
N TYR A 221 18.83 -7.85 -7.19
CA TYR A 221 19.61 -6.82 -7.88
C TYR A 221 19.48 -5.49 -7.12
N ARG A 222 20.57 -4.74 -7.01
CA ARG A 222 20.51 -3.31 -6.64
C ARG A 222 20.45 -2.47 -7.90
N LEU A 223 19.58 -1.47 -7.86
CA LEU A 223 19.46 -0.43 -8.87
C LEU A 223 19.68 0.93 -8.17
N SER A 224 20.65 1.71 -8.63
CA SER A 224 20.91 3.04 -8.10
C SER A 224 21.21 4.05 -9.20
N VAL A 225 20.81 5.31 -8.99
CA VAL A 225 21.00 6.42 -9.93
C VAL A 225 21.14 7.72 -9.13
N TRP A 226 21.98 8.64 -9.58
CA TRP A 226 22.05 9.98 -9.02
C TRP A 226 21.04 10.87 -9.72
N VAL A 227 20.26 11.62 -8.93
CA VAL A 227 19.17 12.46 -9.43
C VAL A 227 19.29 13.86 -8.85
N ARG A 228 19.13 14.87 -9.70
CA ARG A 228 19.02 16.29 -9.35
C ARG A 228 17.71 16.83 -9.92
N THR A 229 17.08 17.79 -9.25
CA THR A 229 15.85 18.44 -9.72
C THR A 229 15.93 19.95 -9.59
N ASP A 230 15.24 20.65 -10.49
CA ASP A 230 15.05 22.10 -10.43
C ASP A 230 13.63 22.46 -10.89
N GLY A 231 12.76 22.85 -9.96
CA GLY A 231 11.38 23.22 -10.23
C GLY A 231 10.48 22.09 -10.77
N LEU A 232 10.86 20.82 -10.58
CA LEU A 232 10.15 19.65 -11.13
C LEU A 232 8.70 19.61 -10.63
N ALA A 233 7.75 19.73 -11.56
CA ALA A 233 6.32 19.82 -11.26
C ALA A 233 5.50 18.77 -12.04
N PRO A 234 4.76 17.87 -11.37
CA PRO A 234 4.81 17.58 -9.94
C PRO A 234 6.11 16.83 -9.59
N ALA A 235 6.63 17.01 -8.37
CA ALA A 235 7.87 16.33 -7.95
C ALA A 235 7.74 14.79 -7.94
N THR A 236 6.53 14.29 -7.67
CA THR A 236 6.14 12.87 -7.73
C THR A 236 6.09 12.28 -9.14
N ALA A 237 6.43 13.04 -10.18
CA ALA A 237 6.49 12.56 -11.56
C ALA A 237 7.72 11.66 -11.83
N PHE A 238 8.78 11.76 -11.02
CA PHE A 238 9.97 10.91 -11.15
C PHE A 238 9.67 9.47 -10.74
N ASN A 239 10.06 8.51 -11.60
CA ASN A 239 9.98 7.08 -11.33
C ASN A 239 11.25 6.35 -11.81
N LEU A 240 11.57 5.24 -11.14
CA LEU A 240 12.67 4.33 -11.45
C LEU A 240 12.09 2.91 -11.48
N LEU A 241 11.77 2.42 -12.68
CA LEU A 241 10.95 1.21 -12.88
C LEU A 241 11.80 0.02 -13.32
N ALA A 242 11.38 -1.19 -12.92
CA ALA A 242 11.80 -2.44 -13.55
C ALA A 242 10.57 -3.18 -14.07
N LEU A 243 10.42 -3.26 -15.39
CA LEU A 243 9.24 -3.85 -16.05
C LEU A 243 9.58 -5.19 -16.73
N ALA A 244 8.88 -6.23 -16.32
CA ALA A 244 8.89 -7.55 -16.95
C ALA A 244 7.63 -7.69 -17.84
N GLY A 245 7.71 -7.23 -19.08
CA GLY A 245 6.55 -7.06 -19.95
C GLY A 245 5.62 -5.98 -19.40
N ASP A 246 4.37 -6.35 -19.08
CA ASP A 246 3.39 -5.45 -18.46
C ASP A 246 3.48 -5.36 -16.92
N ARG A 247 4.32 -6.19 -16.28
CA ARG A 247 4.42 -6.28 -14.82
C ARG A 247 5.58 -5.47 -14.26
N GLU A 248 5.29 -4.51 -13.38
CA GLU A 248 6.32 -3.89 -12.54
C GLU A 248 6.78 -4.86 -11.44
N ILE A 249 8.09 -5.15 -11.40
CA ILE A 249 8.70 -6.06 -10.39
C ILE A 249 9.52 -5.32 -9.33
N ALA A 250 9.61 -3.99 -9.44
CA ALA A 250 10.27 -3.11 -8.49
C ALA A 250 9.39 -1.89 -8.12
N PRO A 251 8.16 -2.07 -7.61
CA PRO A 251 7.17 -1.00 -7.37
C PRO A 251 7.57 -0.06 -6.23
N ARG A 252 8.62 0.74 -6.44
CA ARG A 252 9.28 1.59 -5.45
C ARG A 252 9.05 3.05 -5.79
N LYS A 253 8.66 3.84 -4.79
CA LYS A 253 8.59 5.30 -4.89
C LYS A 253 9.65 5.96 -4.03
N PHE A 254 10.05 7.17 -4.43
CA PHE A 254 11.05 7.97 -3.74
C PHE A 254 10.47 9.35 -3.44
N ASP A 255 10.59 9.78 -2.19
CA ASP A 255 10.37 11.17 -1.80
C ASP A 255 11.53 12.02 -2.37
N LEU A 256 11.28 12.65 -3.51
CA LEU A 256 12.21 13.50 -4.25
C LEU A 256 11.65 14.93 -4.29
N PRO A 257 12.34 15.93 -3.72
CA PRO A 257 11.89 17.32 -3.76
C PRO A 257 11.79 17.90 -5.19
N ALA A 258 10.94 18.92 -5.36
CA ALA A 258 10.82 19.66 -6.63
C ALA A 258 12.14 20.33 -7.06
N THR A 259 12.96 20.75 -6.09
CA THR A 259 14.35 21.17 -6.30
C THR A 259 15.24 20.49 -5.26
N THR A 260 16.25 19.75 -5.70
CA THR A 260 17.34 19.21 -4.88
C THR A 260 18.62 19.16 -5.70
N ASP A 261 19.76 19.38 -5.04
CA ASP A 261 21.05 19.00 -5.60
C ASP A 261 21.18 17.46 -5.68
N TRP A 262 22.24 16.98 -6.32
CA TRP A 262 22.50 15.57 -6.59
C TRP A 262 22.30 14.65 -5.38
N ARG A 263 21.38 13.70 -5.52
CA ARG A 263 21.04 12.71 -4.51
C ARG A 263 21.01 11.31 -5.11
N LYS A 264 21.81 10.40 -4.56
CA LYS A 264 21.74 8.98 -4.92
C LYS A 264 20.42 8.38 -4.45
N LEU A 265 19.64 7.87 -5.38
CA LEU A 265 18.49 7.01 -5.12
C LEU A 265 18.95 5.56 -5.28
N THR A 266 18.51 4.67 -4.40
CA THR A 266 18.86 3.25 -4.44
C THR A 266 17.65 2.40 -4.04
N THR A 267 17.41 1.32 -4.78
CA THR A 267 16.47 0.26 -4.42
C THR A 267 17.09 -1.12 -4.67
N ILE A 268 16.42 -2.17 -4.19
CA ILE A 268 16.65 -3.54 -4.62
C ILE A 268 15.39 -4.10 -5.26
N PHE A 269 15.54 -5.09 -6.14
CA PHE A 269 14.42 -5.87 -6.67
C PHE A 269 14.81 -7.34 -6.87
N ASN A 270 13.82 -8.23 -6.90
CA ASN A 270 14.03 -9.62 -7.26
C ASN A 270 13.64 -9.82 -8.73
N SER A 271 14.41 -10.58 -9.50
CA SER A 271 14.09 -10.92 -10.90
C SER A 271 12.87 -11.84 -11.07
N LEU A 272 12.33 -12.40 -9.98
CA LEU A 272 11.26 -13.39 -10.00
C LEU A 272 11.60 -14.55 -10.96
N ASN A 273 10.74 -14.86 -11.92
CA ASN A 273 10.97 -15.91 -12.92
C ASN A 273 11.65 -15.38 -14.20
N PHE A 274 12.02 -14.09 -14.26
CA PHE A 274 12.40 -13.40 -15.49
C PHE A 274 13.92 -13.37 -15.73
N ASP A 275 14.32 -13.53 -16.99
CA ASP A 275 15.71 -13.44 -17.46
C ASP A 275 16.04 -12.06 -18.08
N SER A 276 15.06 -11.18 -18.23
CA SER A 276 15.26 -9.80 -18.68
C SER A 276 14.14 -8.88 -18.22
N VAL A 277 14.46 -7.58 -18.09
CA VAL A 277 13.51 -6.51 -17.82
C VAL A 277 13.90 -5.25 -18.61
N HIS A 278 12.91 -4.40 -18.87
CA HIS A 278 13.16 -3.02 -19.25
C HIS A 278 13.34 -2.20 -17.96
N LEU A 279 14.53 -1.64 -17.76
CA LEU A 279 14.77 -0.66 -16.71
C LEU A 279 14.49 0.73 -17.27
N TYR A 280 13.65 1.52 -16.60
CA TYR A 280 13.39 2.91 -16.96
C TYR A 280 13.80 3.86 -15.83
N ALA A 281 14.30 5.04 -16.18
CA ALA A 281 14.44 6.18 -15.27
C ALA A 281 13.90 7.46 -15.94
N GLY A 282 13.23 8.31 -15.17
CA GLY A 282 12.77 9.63 -15.65
C GLY A 282 11.39 10.03 -15.14
N VAL A 283 10.69 10.82 -15.95
CA VAL A 283 9.50 11.60 -15.58
C VAL A 283 8.27 11.14 -16.37
N TRP A 284 7.14 10.96 -15.68
CA TRP A 284 5.81 10.69 -16.25
C TRP A 284 4.81 11.77 -15.79
N GLY A 285 4.05 12.38 -16.71
CA GLY A 285 3.10 13.44 -16.35
C GLY A 285 3.75 14.75 -15.87
N GLY A 286 5.02 14.98 -16.23
CA GLY A 286 5.74 16.22 -15.96
C GLY A 286 5.11 17.42 -16.68
N ARG A 287 5.11 18.57 -16.01
CA ARG A 287 4.50 19.82 -16.50
C ARG A 287 5.47 21.00 -16.53
N ALA A 288 6.46 21.02 -15.64
CA ALA A 288 7.50 22.05 -15.60
C ALA A 288 8.75 21.55 -14.88
N GLY A 289 9.81 22.36 -14.93
CA GLY A 289 11.10 22.11 -14.28
C GLY A 289 12.05 21.26 -15.10
N LYS A 290 13.12 20.83 -14.42
CA LYS A 290 14.22 20.02 -14.96
C LYS A 290 14.54 18.88 -14.01
N LEU A 291 15.01 17.77 -14.56
CA LEU A 291 15.57 16.64 -13.84
C LEU A 291 16.84 16.18 -14.56
N TRP A 292 17.89 15.88 -13.80
CA TRP A 292 19.12 15.27 -14.34
C TRP A 292 19.31 13.87 -13.76
N LEU A 293 19.86 12.98 -14.58
CA LEU A 293 20.19 11.59 -14.27
C LEU A 293 21.67 11.33 -14.58
N ASP A 294 22.35 10.66 -13.66
CA ASP A 294 23.76 10.33 -13.76
C ASP A 294 24.09 9.05 -12.97
N ASP A 295 25.23 8.41 -13.25
CA ASP A 295 25.78 7.25 -12.54
C ASP A 295 24.75 6.10 -12.33
N TRP A 296 23.96 5.80 -13.36
CA TRP A 296 22.92 4.76 -13.32
C TRP A 296 23.53 3.36 -13.34
N THR A 297 23.35 2.62 -12.26
CA THR A 297 24.04 1.37 -11.94
C THR A 297 23.06 0.25 -11.61
N LEU A 298 23.35 -0.94 -12.15
CA LEU A 298 22.70 -2.22 -11.83
C LEU A 298 23.79 -3.23 -11.43
N GLU A 299 23.59 -3.94 -10.32
CA GLU A 299 24.48 -5.02 -9.87
C GLU A 299 23.69 -6.19 -9.24
N GLU A 300 24.13 -7.44 -9.45
CA GLU A 300 23.62 -8.61 -8.70
C GLU A 300 24.18 -8.55 -7.28
N VAL A 301 23.32 -8.50 -6.26
CA VAL A 301 23.74 -8.27 -4.87
C VAL A 301 23.63 -9.50 -3.99
N GLY A 302 24.56 -9.56 -3.04
CA GLY A 302 24.60 -10.59 -2.00
C GLY A 302 23.43 -10.51 -1.00
N PRO A 303 23.51 -11.28 0.10
CA PRO A 303 22.36 -11.57 0.95
C PRO A 303 22.02 -10.42 1.90
N LEU A 304 21.29 -9.43 1.36
CA LEU A 304 20.70 -8.32 2.11
C LEU A 304 19.32 -8.70 2.66
N ASN A 305 19.00 -8.18 3.85
CA ASN A 305 17.70 -8.33 4.53
C ASN A 305 17.21 -9.79 4.58
N VAL A 306 18.12 -10.71 4.93
CA VAL A 306 17.86 -12.16 4.98
C VAL A 306 16.79 -12.48 6.02
N LEU A 307 15.75 -13.19 5.59
CA LEU A 307 14.65 -13.62 6.44
C LEU A 307 14.93 -14.98 7.10
N HIS A 308 14.65 -15.09 8.40
CA HIS A 308 14.89 -16.27 9.22
C HIS A 308 13.63 -16.73 9.98
N ARG A 309 12.83 -17.57 9.34
CA ARG A 309 11.62 -18.22 9.89
C ARG A 309 11.34 -19.53 9.13
N PRO A 310 10.35 -20.36 9.53
CA PRO A 310 10.06 -21.64 8.87
C PRO A 310 9.86 -21.55 7.35
N GLY A 311 9.15 -20.53 6.86
CA GLY A 311 8.96 -20.31 5.41
C GLY A 311 10.17 -19.75 4.66
N THR A 312 11.30 -19.47 5.31
CA THR A 312 12.48 -18.86 4.66
C THR A 312 13.80 -19.62 4.91
N PRO A 313 13.88 -20.91 4.55
CA PRO A 313 15.09 -21.72 4.77
C PRO A 313 16.28 -21.21 3.94
N VAL A 314 17.41 -20.93 4.61
CA VAL A 314 18.70 -20.69 3.95
C VAL A 314 19.35 -22.02 3.60
N THR A 315 19.65 -22.23 2.32
CA THR A 315 20.29 -23.46 1.81
C THR A 315 21.65 -23.14 1.19
N VAL A 316 22.67 -23.92 1.52
CA VAL A 316 24.01 -23.83 0.91
C VAL A 316 24.37 -25.19 0.33
N ARG A 317 24.76 -25.24 -0.95
CA ARG A 317 25.18 -26.45 -1.66
C ARG A 317 26.52 -26.27 -2.37
N SER A 318 27.15 -27.37 -2.75
CA SER A 318 28.24 -27.38 -3.74
C SER A 318 27.76 -26.84 -5.10
N GLU A 319 28.69 -26.46 -5.98
CA GLU A 319 28.37 -25.87 -7.30
C GLU A 319 27.46 -26.76 -8.17
N ASP A 320 27.66 -28.08 -8.10
CA ASP A 320 26.91 -29.15 -8.78
C ASP A 320 25.60 -29.54 -8.05
N GLY A 321 25.37 -29.03 -6.84
CA GLY A 321 24.23 -29.38 -5.99
C GLY A 321 24.34 -30.72 -5.25
N ALA A 322 25.38 -31.54 -5.48
CA ALA A 322 25.50 -32.90 -4.95
C ALA A 322 25.65 -32.95 -3.42
N VAL A 323 26.30 -31.95 -2.82
CA VAL A 323 26.46 -31.81 -1.37
C VAL A 323 25.59 -30.66 -0.88
N THR A 324 24.68 -30.93 0.05
CA THR A 324 24.08 -29.89 0.90
C THR A 324 24.91 -29.72 2.17
N TYR A 325 25.23 -28.47 2.49
CA TYR A 325 25.95 -28.06 3.69
C TYR A 325 24.97 -27.75 4.82
N VAL A 326 25.42 -27.91 6.07
CA VAL A 326 24.59 -27.82 7.27
C VAL A 326 25.00 -26.63 8.12
N GLN A 327 24.05 -25.74 8.37
CA GLN A 327 24.21 -24.59 9.26
C GLN A 327 24.63 -25.06 10.67
N GLY A 328 25.58 -24.36 11.29
CA GLY A 328 26.15 -24.72 12.59
C GLY A 328 27.28 -25.77 12.53
N ARG A 329 27.45 -26.48 11.41
CA ARG A 329 28.59 -27.40 11.16
C ARG A 329 29.53 -26.89 10.07
N ASP A 330 28.97 -26.56 8.91
CA ASP A 330 29.72 -26.20 7.71
C ASP A 330 29.83 -24.67 7.53
N TYR A 331 28.78 -23.95 7.92
CA TYR A 331 28.69 -22.49 7.89
C TYR A 331 27.90 -21.95 9.11
N ALA A 332 28.19 -20.73 9.54
CA ALA A 332 27.40 -20.05 10.56
C ALA A 332 26.11 -19.45 9.96
N PRO A 333 25.03 -19.24 10.75
CA PRO A 333 23.78 -18.65 10.25
C PRO A 333 24.00 -17.38 9.42
N LEU A 334 23.34 -17.30 8.26
CA LEU A 334 23.48 -16.22 7.28
C LEU A 334 22.71 -14.96 7.69
N VAL A 335 23.07 -14.40 8.85
CA VAL A 335 22.42 -13.22 9.42
C VAL A 335 22.94 -11.95 8.73
N ASP A 336 22.01 -11.06 8.37
CA ASP A 336 22.34 -9.69 7.99
C ASP A 336 22.29 -8.77 9.23
N PRO A 337 23.44 -8.34 9.79
CA PRO A 337 23.45 -7.45 10.95
C PRO A 337 22.94 -6.04 10.61
N GLY A 338 22.85 -5.69 9.33
CA GLY A 338 22.29 -4.42 8.85
C GLY A 338 20.79 -4.48 8.52
N PHE A 339 20.08 -5.55 8.88
CA PHE A 339 18.68 -5.80 8.47
C PHE A 339 17.79 -4.57 8.66
N ASN A 340 17.38 -3.97 7.55
CA ASN A 340 16.57 -2.77 7.49
C ASN A 340 15.95 -2.67 6.09
N PHE A 341 14.63 -2.62 6.02
CA PHE A 341 13.90 -2.65 4.75
C PHE A 341 14.33 -1.54 3.77
N SER A 342 14.68 -0.35 4.28
CA SER A 342 15.02 0.81 3.44
C SER A 342 16.52 1.06 3.28
N ARG A 343 17.38 0.62 4.20
CA ARG A 343 18.84 0.84 4.14
C ARG A 343 19.53 -0.24 3.30
N VAL A 344 19.34 -0.16 1.99
CA VAL A 344 19.85 -1.15 1.02
C VAL A 344 21.10 -0.70 0.26
N ASP A 345 21.53 0.55 0.37
CA ASP A 345 22.80 1.04 -0.18
C ASP A 345 23.97 0.77 0.79
N ARG A 346 24.52 -0.44 0.73
CA ARG A 346 25.62 -0.94 1.58
C ARG A 346 26.19 -2.26 1.08
N SER A 347 27.40 -2.63 1.48
CA SER A 347 27.94 -3.97 1.21
C SER A 347 27.06 -5.06 1.83
N ALA A 348 26.84 -6.15 1.10
CA ALA A 348 26.15 -7.32 1.62
C ALA A 348 27.06 -8.14 2.58
N PRO A 349 26.49 -8.77 3.62
CA PRO A 349 27.24 -9.64 4.52
C PRO A 349 27.78 -10.89 3.79
N PRO A 350 28.95 -11.42 4.18
CA PRO A 350 29.42 -12.72 3.73
C PRO A 350 28.68 -13.86 4.43
N LEU A 351 28.63 -15.03 3.77
CA LEU A 351 28.40 -16.29 4.46
C LEU A 351 29.67 -16.63 5.26
N ARG A 352 29.61 -16.66 6.59
CA ARG A 352 30.76 -17.06 7.42
C ARG A 352 30.89 -18.58 7.43
N LEU A 353 32.04 -19.09 7.00
CA LEU A 353 32.36 -20.52 7.02
C LEU A 353 32.87 -20.92 8.41
N LEU A 354 32.77 -22.20 8.76
CA LEU A 354 33.24 -22.72 10.05
C LEU A 354 34.55 -23.50 9.86
N PRO A 355 35.59 -23.34 10.73
CA PRO A 355 36.90 -23.96 10.50
C PRO A 355 36.91 -25.50 10.47
N ALA A 356 35.97 -26.16 11.13
CA ALA A 356 35.76 -27.61 11.09
C ALA A 356 34.70 -28.05 10.06
N GLY A 357 34.28 -27.13 9.18
CA GLY A 357 33.29 -27.37 8.14
C GLY A 357 33.85 -28.08 6.92
N ARG A 358 32.97 -28.66 6.10
CA ARG A 358 33.37 -29.37 4.87
C ARG A 358 33.67 -28.45 3.68
N ILE A 359 33.32 -27.17 3.76
CA ILE A 359 33.52 -26.18 2.68
C ILE A 359 35.00 -25.78 2.62
N GLN A 360 35.62 -25.92 1.45
CA GLN A 360 37.05 -25.67 1.25
C GLN A 360 37.36 -24.28 0.70
N GLU A 361 38.59 -23.81 0.90
CA GLU A 361 39.12 -22.58 0.29
C GLU A 361 39.04 -22.68 -1.25
N GLY A 362 38.63 -21.59 -1.92
CA GLY A 362 38.42 -21.56 -3.36
C GLY A 362 37.18 -22.31 -3.88
N GLN A 363 36.40 -22.98 -3.02
CA GLN A 363 35.24 -23.75 -3.44
C GLN A 363 34.08 -22.86 -3.93
N ARG A 364 33.46 -23.26 -5.04
CA ARG A 364 32.22 -22.65 -5.57
C ARG A 364 30.99 -23.30 -4.94
N LEU A 365 30.00 -22.46 -4.62
CA LEU A 365 28.80 -22.81 -3.87
C LEU A 365 27.54 -22.28 -4.57
N ARG A 366 26.40 -22.92 -4.29
CA ARG A 366 25.05 -22.43 -4.61
C ARG A 366 24.36 -22.05 -3.30
N VAL A 367 24.04 -20.76 -3.12
CA VAL A 367 23.39 -20.26 -1.89
C VAL A 367 21.97 -19.77 -2.22
N SER A 368 21.00 -20.19 -1.43
CA SER A 368 19.59 -19.78 -1.55
C SER A 368 19.12 -19.16 -0.24
N TRP A 369 18.39 -18.04 -0.33
CA TRP A 369 17.79 -17.33 0.80
C TRP A 369 16.50 -16.63 0.38
N TYR A 370 15.89 -15.89 1.30
CA TYR A 370 14.71 -15.07 1.04
C TYR A 370 14.91 -13.65 1.57
N HIS A 371 14.38 -12.66 0.87
CA HIS A 371 14.42 -11.25 1.28
C HIS A 371 13.04 -10.57 1.08
N PRO A 372 12.71 -9.54 1.87
CA PRO A 372 11.51 -8.74 1.66
C PRO A 372 11.72 -7.72 0.52
N MET A 373 10.63 -7.09 0.12
CA MET A 373 10.61 -5.88 -0.72
C MET A 373 9.95 -4.73 0.04
N VAL A 374 10.28 -3.49 -0.32
CA VAL A 374 9.50 -2.31 0.07
C VAL A 374 8.71 -1.84 -1.15
N ILE A 375 7.41 -1.67 -0.98
CA ILE A 375 6.48 -1.24 -2.00
C ILE A 375 6.10 0.23 -1.73
N TYR A 376 6.05 1.01 -2.80
CA TYR A 376 5.97 2.47 -2.78
C TYR A 376 6.99 3.07 -1.81
N GLU A 377 6.63 3.98 -0.91
CA GLU A 377 7.57 4.67 -0.01
C GLU A 377 7.96 3.81 1.19
N SER A 378 7.07 2.95 1.69
CA SER A 378 7.22 2.29 3.01
C SER A 378 6.54 0.92 3.20
N GLN A 379 5.64 0.48 2.31
CA GLN A 379 4.81 -0.71 2.56
C GLN A 379 5.64 -2.00 2.53
N VAL A 380 5.44 -2.89 3.50
CA VAL A 380 6.01 -4.24 3.55
C VAL A 380 4.93 -5.20 4.01
N THR A 381 4.59 -6.20 3.20
CA THR A 381 3.57 -7.20 3.56
C THR A 381 4.14 -8.27 4.50
N VAL A 382 3.28 -8.93 5.28
CA VAL A 382 3.63 -10.12 6.08
C VAL A 382 3.14 -11.42 5.46
N CYS A 383 3.83 -12.52 5.75
CA CYS A 383 3.43 -13.84 5.26
C CYS A 383 2.24 -14.40 6.05
N MET A 384 1.06 -14.47 5.41
CA MET A 384 -0.17 -15.02 5.99
C MET A 384 -0.08 -16.49 6.44
N ALA A 385 0.92 -17.25 5.98
CA ALA A 385 1.09 -18.66 6.33
C ALA A 385 1.92 -18.91 7.60
N GLU A 386 2.54 -17.89 8.20
CA GLU A 386 3.47 -18.07 9.33
C GLU A 386 2.75 -18.16 10.68
N PRO A 387 2.92 -19.23 11.48
CA PRO A 387 2.20 -19.41 12.74
C PRO A 387 2.35 -18.26 13.74
N LYS A 388 3.57 -17.72 13.86
CA LYS A 388 3.92 -16.64 14.77
C LYS A 388 3.16 -15.32 14.53
N LEU A 389 2.65 -15.11 13.31
CA LEU A 389 1.79 -13.97 13.01
C LEU A 389 0.49 -14.02 13.83
N TYR A 390 -0.09 -15.22 13.96
CA TYR A 390 -1.29 -15.48 14.74
C TYR A 390 -1.01 -15.47 16.25
N GLU A 391 0.17 -15.92 16.70
CA GLU A 391 0.61 -15.82 18.10
C GLU A 391 0.76 -14.35 18.57
N ILE A 392 1.14 -13.46 17.66
CA ILE A 392 1.14 -12.01 17.92
C ILE A 392 -0.30 -11.53 18.02
N TRP A 393 -1.12 -11.70 16.98
CA TRP A 393 -2.50 -11.20 16.96
C TRP A 393 -3.35 -11.74 18.12
N ASP A 394 -3.13 -12.97 18.60
CA ASP A 394 -3.83 -13.52 19.77
C ASP A 394 -3.53 -12.74 21.07
N ARG A 395 -2.24 -12.46 21.32
CA ARG A 395 -1.80 -11.67 22.47
C ARG A 395 -2.26 -10.22 22.38
N GLU A 396 -2.19 -9.60 21.20
CA GLU A 396 -2.63 -8.22 21.01
C GLU A 396 -4.17 -8.10 21.06
N ALA A 397 -4.93 -9.11 20.61
CA ALA A 397 -6.39 -9.15 20.78
C ALA A 397 -6.80 -9.25 22.26
N ARG A 398 -6.07 -10.04 23.06
CA ARG A 398 -6.26 -10.09 24.52
C ARG A 398 -6.02 -8.72 25.14
N LEU A 399 -4.91 -8.05 24.81
CA LEU A 399 -4.63 -6.70 25.31
C LEU A 399 -5.66 -5.67 24.84
N LEU A 400 -6.14 -5.76 23.61
CA LEU A 400 -7.20 -4.90 23.09
C LEU A 400 -8.52 -5.08 23.88
N SER A 401 -8.81 -6.31 24.31
CA SER A 401 -9.93 -6.59 25.20
C SER A 401 -9.71 -6.12 26.64
N GLU A 402 -8.46 -6.13 27.14
CA GLU A 402 -8.11 -5.73 28.51
C GLU A 402 -8.00 -4.20 28.69
N HIS A 403 -7.82 -3.44 27.59
CA HIS A 403 -7.71 -1.98 27.62
C HIS A 403 -8.97 -1.27 27.11
N LEU A 404 -9.54 -1.67 25.96
CA LEU A 404 -10.54 -0.86 25.24
C LEU A 404 -11.96 -1.47 25.19
N HIS A 405 -12.11 -2.78 25.46
CA HIS A 405 -13.38 -3.52 25.38
C HIS A 405 -14.30 -3.20 24.15
N PRO A 406 -13.78 -3.08 22.91
CA PRO A 406 -14.53 -2.52 21.78
C PRO A 406 -15.63 -3.46 21.26
N ARG A 407 -16.77 -2.90 20.82
CA ARG A 407 -17.90 -3.67 20.25
C ARG A 407 -17.77 -3.84 18.74
N ARG A 408 -17.15 -2.86 18.07
CA ARG A 408 -16.79 -2.82 16.65
C ARG A 408 -15.27 -2.81 16.49
N VAL A 409 -14.72 -3.54 15.53
CA VAL A 409 -13.28 -3.57 15.17
C VAL A 409 -13.13 -3.56 13.64
N LEU A 410 -12.11 -2.88 13.10
CA LEU A 410 -11.77 -2.94 11.67
C LEU A 410 -10.44 -3.68 11.43
N LEU A 411 -10.45 -4.61 10.48
CA LEU A 411 -9.28 -5.37 10.00
C LEU A 411 -8.65 -4.70 8.77
N ASN A 412 -7.36 -4.35 8.87
CA ASN A 412 -6.57 -3.70 7.82
C ASN A 412 -6.06 -4.73 6.77
N MET A 413 -7.00 -5.43 6.14
CA MET A 413 -6.74 -6.47 5.14
C MET A 413 -6.82 -5.93 3.71
N ASP A 414 -6.43 -4.68 3.56
CA ASP A 414 -6.25 -3.92 2.34
C ASP A 414 -4.88 -4.18 1.69
N GLU A 415 -4.81 -3.94 0.37
CA GLU A 415 -3.59 -3.72 -0.41
C GLU A 415 -2.44 -4.73 -0.16
N VAL A 416 -2.75 -6.04 -0.18
CA VAL A 416 -1.77 -7.12 0.00
C VAL A 416 -0.92 -7.32 -1.28
N ARG A 417 -0.05 -6.35 -1.56
CA ARG A 417 0.74 -6.22 -2.80
C ARG A 417 1.87 -7.25 -3.00
N MET A 418 2.07 -8.16 -2.04
CA MET A 418 3.06 -9.25 -2.12
C MET A 418 2.66 -10.41 -1.21
N GLY A 419 2.72 -11.64 -1.74
CA GLY A 419 2.21 -12.85 -1.10
C GLY A 419 2.49 -14.10 -1.95
N GLY A 420 2.51 -15.29 -1.35
CA GLY A 420 2.65 -16.57 -2.07
C GLY A 420 4.07 -16.97 -2.45
N THR A 421 5.10 -16.22 -2.05
CA THR A 421 6.45 -16.35 -2.63
C THR A 421 7.43 -17.17 -1.77
N CYS A 422 7.29 -17.14 -0.45
CA CYS A 422 8.12 -17.91 0.49
C CYS A 422 7.63 -19.36 0.68
N ALA A 423 8.46 -20.23 1.28
CA ALA A 423 8.19 -21.68 1.35
C ALA A 423 6.98 -22.07 2.21
N ALA A 424 6.44 -21.16 3.05
CA ALA A 424 5.22 -21.41 3.82
C ALA A 424 3.93 -21.18 3.01
N CYS A 425 3.99 -20.38 1.95
CA CYS A 425 2.81 -19.96 1.15
C CYS A 425 2.88 -20.36 -0.33
N ARG A 426 4.06 -20.70 -0.88
CA ARG A 426 4.22 -21.08 -2.29
C ARG A 426 3.38 -22.27 -2.70
N GLY A 427 2.68 -22.14 -3.82
CA GLY A 427 1.82 -23.18 -4.38
C GLY A 427 0.47 -23.33 -3.66
N ARG A 428 0.20 -22.50 -2.64
CA ARG A 428 -1.16 -22.38 -2.06
C ARG A 428 -2.01 -21.47 -2.93
N ASN A 429 -3.32 -21.70 -2.94
CA ASN A 429 -4.28 -20.75 -3.51
C ASN A 429 -4.28 -19.45 -2.66
N MET A 430 -3.99 -18.31 -3.28
CA MET A 430 -3.89 -17.02 -2.58
C MET A 430 -5.25 -16.48 -2.14
N ALA A 431 -6.34 -16.78 -2.86
CA ALA A 431 -7.70 -16.46 -2.45
C ALA A 431 -8.13 -17.22 -1.18
N GLU A 432 -7.79 -18.51 -1.09
CA GLU A 432 -8.00 -19.35 0.09
C GLU A 432 -7.14 -18.89 1.27
N LEU A 433 -5.83 -18.66 1.05
CA LEU A 433 -4.89 -18.22 2.09
C LEU A 433 -5.29 -16.87 2.71
N LEU A 434 -5.79 -15.94 1.90
CA LEU A 434 -6.35 -14.67 2.39
C LEU A 434 -7.59 -14.90 3.25
N GLY A 435 -8.52 -15.73 2.78
CA GLY A 435 -9.75 -16.07 3.51
C GLY A 435 -9.48 -16.77 4.85
N GLU A 436 -8.55 -17.74 4.88
CA GLU A 436 -8.06 -18.37 6.10
C GLU A 436 -7.49 -17.34 7.09
N CYS A 437 -6.66 -16.41 6.59
CA CYS A 437 -6.03 -15.38 7.42
C CYS A 437 -7.08 -14.48 8.08
N ILE A 438 -8.01 -13.94 7.30
CA ILE A 438 -9.13 -13.12 7.78
C ILE A 438 -10.02 -13.91 8.76
N THR A 439 -10.34 -15.17 8.43
CA THR A 439 -11.16 -16.04 9.28
C THR A 439 -10.49 -16.27 10.64
N ARG A 440 -9.18 -16.52 10.66
CA ARG A 440 -8.42 -16.72 11.91
C ARG A 440 -8.25 -15.44 12.72
N GLN A 441 -8.08 -14.27 12.08
CA GLN A 441 -8.14 -12.97 12.77
C GLN A 441 -9.50 -12.76 13.45
N ALA A 442 -10.60 -13.04 12.75
CA ALA A 442 -11.95 -12.92 13.31
C ALA A 442 -12.20 -13.90 14.48
N GLN A 443 -11.72 -15.13 14.38
CA GLN A 443 -11.76 -16.12 15.47
C GLN A 443 -10.91 -15.69 16.69
N ILE A 444 -9.76 -15.06 16.46
CA ILE A 444 -8.89 -14.51 17.51
C ILE A 444 -9.60 -13.36 18.25
N LEU A 445 -10.15 -12.39 17.54
CA LEU A 445 -10.89 -11.27 18.16
C LEU A 445 -12.09 -11.79 18.96
N ARG A 446 -12.90 -12.68 18.39
CA ARG A 446 -14.12 -13.23 19.03
C ARG A 446 -13.84 -14.13 20.24
N ARG A 447 -12.60 -14.58 20.46
CA ARG A 447 -12.20 -15.31 21.68
C ARG A 447 -12.17 -14.40 22.90
N TYR A 448 -11.73 -13.15 22.73
CA TYR A 448 -11.55 -12.18 23.80
C TYR A 448 -12.67 -11.13 23.84
N LEU A 449 -13.37 -10.92 22.72
CA LEU A 449 -14.52 -10.03 22.58
C LEU A 449 -15.73 -10.80 22.00
N PRO A 450 -16.47 -11.57 22.81
CA PRO A 450 -17.64 -12.30 22.34
C PRO A 450 -18.71 -11.36 21.78
N GLY A 451 -19.14 -11.61 20.54
CA GLY A 451 -20.11 -10.76 19.84
C GLY A 451 -19.54 -9.53 19.13
N VAL A 452 -18.20 -9.37 19.07
CA VAL A 452 -17.58 -8.25 18.34
C VAL A 452 -17.99 -8.22 16.86
N THR A 453 -18.42 -7.05 16.42
CA THR A 453 -18.75 -6.73 15.04
C THR A 453 -17.47 -6.38 14.29
N ILE A 454 -17.20 -7.05 13.17
CA ILE A 454 -15.92 -6.96 12.47
C ILE A 454 -16.13 -6.38 11.06
N TYR A 455 -15.48 -5.25 10.81
CA TYR A 455 -15.34 -4.64 9.50
C TYR A 455 -14.04 -5.10 8.84
N VAL A 456 -14.01 -5.17 7.52
CA VAL A 456 -12.80 -5.48 6.73
C VAL A 456 -12.80 -4.66 5.45
N TRP A 457 -11.65 -4.10 5.04
CA TRP A 457 -11.54 -3.40 3.75
C TRP A 457 -11.89 -4.32 2.57
N SER A 458 -12.60 -3.77 1.58
CA SER A 458 -13.20 -4.59 0.52
C SER A 458 -12.24 -5.03 -0.57
N ASP A 459 -11.13 -4.34 -0.78
CA ASP A 459 -10.43 -4.35 -2.06
C ASP A 459 -9.83 -5.71 -2.41
N MET A 460 -9.23 -6.39 -1.42
CA MET A 460 -8.70 -7.75 -1.59
C MET A 460 -9.80 -8.83 -1.64
N LEU A 461 -11.07 -8.45 -1.46
CA LEU A 461 -12.27 -9.29 -1.57
C LEU A 461 -13.16 -8.95 -2.79
N ASP A 462 -12.88 -7.86 -3.51
CA ASP A 462 -13.69 -7.33 -4.61
C ASP A 462 -13.04 -7.57 -5.98
N PRO A 463 -13.65 -8.36 -6.88
CA PRO A 463 -13.16 -8.55 -8.25
C PRO A 463 -13.30 -7.29 -9.12
N ASN A 464 -13.96 -6.23 -8.63
CA ASN A 464 -13.99 -4.89 -9.23
C ASN A 464 -12.93 -3.95 -8.62
N HIS A 465 -12.06 -4.45 -7.72
CA HIS A 465 -10.97 -3.69 -7.11
C HIS A 465 -9.64 -4.48 -7.19
N ASN A 466 -9.16 -5.10 -6.11
CA ASN A 466 -7.83 -5.74 -6.04
C ASN A 466 -7.87 -7.28 -6.00
N ALA A 467 -9.05 -7.92 -5.96
CA ALA A 467 -9.18 -9.37 -5.86
C ALA A 467 -9.03 -10.07 -7.23
N HIS A 468 -7.85 -9.96 -7.85
CA HIS A 468 -7.53 -10.51 -9.16
C HIS A 468 -6.05 -10.93 -9.31
N GLY A 469 -5.72 -11.65 -10.38
CA GLY A 469 -4.36 -12.07 -10.72
C GLY A 469 -3.47 -10.94 -11.24
N LYS A 470 -2.16 -11.19 -11.36
CA LYS A 470 -1.12 -10.18 -11.68
C LYS A 470 -0.98 -9.02 -10.67
N TYR A 471 -1.58 -9.08 -9.48
CA TYR A 471 -1.50 -8.01 -8.49
C TYR A 471 -0.07 -7.84 -7.93
N TYR A 472 0.61 -6.75 -8.33
CA TYR A 472 1.97 -6.36 -7.90
C TYR A 472 2.97 -7.53 -7.85
N LEU A 473 3.45 -7.92 -6.66
CA LEU A 473 4.47 -8.95 -6.42
C LEU A 473 3.88 -10.26 -5.87
N VAL A 474 2.57 -10.47 -6.00
CA VAL A 474 1.90 -11.71 -5.58
C VAL A 474 2.19 -12.85 -6.56
N ASP A 475 2.53 -14.02 -6.03
CA ASP A 475 2.64 -15.27 -6.79
C ASP A 475 1.35 -16.09 -6.61
N GLY A 476 0.35 -15.76 -7.43
CA GLY A 476 -1.00 -16.31 -7.36
C GLY A 476 -2.09 -15.34 -7.82
N ASP A 477 -3.32 -15.60 -7.40
CA ASP A 477 -4.53 -14.85 -7.77
C ASP A 477 -5.47 -14.75 -6.55
N PHE A 478 -6.11 -13.60 -6.35
CA PHE A 478 -7.10 -13.37 -5.29
C PHE A 478 -8.56 -13.55 -5.74
N THR A 479 -8.80 -13.85 -7.02
CA THR A 479 -10.13 -14.09 -7.58
C THR A 479 -10.88 -15.16 -6.78
N GLY A 480 -12.00 -14.78 -6.19
CA GLY A 480 -12.84 -15.67 -5.37
C GLY A 480 -12.61 -15.56 -3.86
N SER A 481 -11.68 -14.75 -3.37
CA SER A 481 -11.32 -14.62 -1.94
C SER A 481 -12.51 -14.39 -1.00
N TRP A 482 -13.53 -13.63 -1.43
CA TRP A 482 -14.78 -13.40 -0.69
C TRP A 482 -15.59 -14.69 -0.39
N ARG A 483 -15.29 -15.81 -1.03
CA ARG A 483 -15.92 -17.12 -0.78
C ARG A 483 -15.34 -17.82 0.46
N HIS A 484 -14.18 -17.34 0.93
CA HIS A 484 -13.37 -17.99 1.97
C HIS A 484 -13.33 -17.19 3.29
N VAL A 485 -14.20 -16.18 3.44
CA VAL A 485 -14.35 -15.35 4.65
C VAL A 485 -15.71 -15.56 5.33
N PRO A 486 -15.85 -15.27 6.65
CA PRO A 486 -17.13 -15.38 7.34
C PRO A 486 -18.20 -14.45 6.78
N LYS A 487 -19.44 -14.93 6.65
CA LYS A 487 -20.58 -14.16 6.12
C LYS A 487 -21.13 -13.08 7.06
N ASP A 488 -20.64 -13.03 8.29
CA ASP A 488 -20.99 -12.02 9.30
C ASP A 488 -19.97 -10.86 9.38
N LEU A 489 -19.00 -10.80 8.46
CA LEU A 489 -18.16 -9.62 8.27
C LEU A 489 -18.92 -8.50 7.55
N ILE A 490 -18.64 -7.27 7.94
CA ILE A 490 -19.09 -6.07 7.22
C ILE A 490 -17.98 -5.64 6.27
N ILE A 491 -18.30 -5.53 4.98
CA ILE A 491 -17.34 -5.17 3.95
C ILE A 491 -17.28 -3.64 3.81
N ALA A 492 -16.14 -3.04 4.17
CA ALA A 492 -15.87 -1.62 4.03
C ALA A 492 -15.43 -1.32 2.59
N VAL A 493 -16.40 -0.99 1.74
CA VAL A 493 -16.22 -0.71 0.30
C VAL A 493 -15.70 0.71 0.12
N TRP A 494 -14.48 0.83 -0.43
CA TRP A 494 -13.74 2.09 -0.45
C TRP A 494 -13.29 2.57 -1.83
N GLY A 495 -13.16 3.89 -1.97
CA GLY A 495 -12.59 4.57 -3.13
C GLY A 495 -13.05 6.03 -3.23
N GLY A 496 -12.35 6.84 -4.03
CA GLY A 496 -12.81 8.19 -4.37
C GLY A 496 -14.10 8.17 -5.17
N ALA A 497 -14.01 7.78 -6.44
CA ALA A 497 -15.18 7.67 -7.33
C ALA A 497 -16.15 6.53 -6.89
N PRO A 498 -17.48 6.72 -7.00
CA PRO A 498 -18.48 5.72 -6.59
C PRO A 498 -18.37 4.35 -7.27
N ARG A 499 -18.22 3.29 -6.47
CA ARG A 499 -18.12 1.91 -6.96
C ARG A 499 -19.47 1.16 -6.90
N GLU A 500 -20.41 1.51 -7.79
CA GLU A 500 -21.72 0.81 -7.86
C GLU A 500 -21.54 -0.72 -8.01
N LYS A 501 -20.67 -1.16 -8.92
CA LYS A 501 -20.41 -2.59 -9.17
C LYS A 501 -20.00 -3.34 -7.90
N SER A 502 -19.11 -2.76 -7.09
CA SER A 502 -18.63 -3.33 -5.84
C SER A 502 -19.74 -3.45 -4.80
N LEU A 503 -20.54 -2.39 -4.59
CA LEU A 503 -21.67 -2.41 -3.65
C LEU A 503 -22.73 -3.43 -4.06
N ARG A 504 -23.12 -3.42 -5.33
CA ARG A 504 -24.05 -4.39 -5.93
C ARG A 504 -23.54 -5.82 -5.75
N PHE A 505 -22.27 -6.06 -6.07
CA PHE A 505 -21.63 -7.36 -5.92
C PHE A 505 -21.67 -7.89 -4.47
N PHE A 506 -21.24 -7.11 -3.47
CA PHE A 506 -21.27 -7.58 -2.08
C PHE A 506 -22.70 -7.80 -1.56
N SER A 507 -23.65 -6.97 -1.99
CA SER A 507 -25.09 -7.14 -1.73
C SER A 507 -25.63 -8.44 -2.33
N GLU A 508 -25.31 -8.74 -3.59
CA GLU A 508 -25.64 -10.01 -4.28
C GLU A 508 -24.94 -11.23 -3.65
N GLN A 509 -23.74 -11.06 -3.07
CA GLN A 509 -23.06 -12.08 -2.29
C GLN A 509 -23.60 -12.19 -0.83
N GLY A 510 -24.60 -11.40 -0.45
CA GLY A 510 -25.26 -11.47 0.86
C GLY A 510 -24.48 -10.89 2.03
N PHE A 511 -23.48 -10.04 1.78
CA PHE A 511 -22.73 -9.34 2.84
C PHE A 511 -23.41 -8.03 3.25
N GLN A 512 -23.19 -7.62 4.50
CA GLN A 512 -23.44 -6.23 4.91
C GLN A 512 -22.27 -5.34 4.48
N THR A 513 -22.53 -4.07 4.16
CA THR A 513 -21.52 -3.13 3.65
C THR A 513 -21.47 -1.82 4.43
N LEU A 514 -20.27 -1.30 4.60
CA LEU A 514 -19.97 0.07 5.03
C LEU A 514 -19.36 0.81 3.83
N VAL A 515 -19.81 2.03 3.54
CA VAL A 515 -19.36 2.78 2.36
C VAL A 515 -18.33 3.84 2.76
N ALA A 516 -17.05 3.56 2.50
CA ALA A 516 -15.94 4.46 2.77
C ALA A 516 -15.74 5.41 1.58
N CYS A 517 -16.39 6.56 1.65
CA CYS A 517 -16.82 7.34 0.48
C CYS A 517 -16.12 8.69 0.27
N TYR A 518 -15.19 9.07 1.16
CA TYR A 518 -14.36 10.27 0.99
C TYR A 518 -12.90 9.87 0.68
N TYR A 519 -12.19 10.70 -0.06
CA TYR A 519 -10.81 10.43 -0.46
C TYR A 519 -10.08 11.76 -0.74
N ASP A 520 -9.95 12.59 0.31
CA ASP A 520 -9.21 13.87 0.32
C ASP A 520 -9.62 14.89 -0.76
N ALA A 521 -10.82 14.72 -1.33
CA ALA A 521 -11.39 15.56 -2.36
C ALA A 521 -11.73 16.98 -1.87
N ALA A 522 -11.71 17.96 -2.77
CA ALA A 522 -12.01 19.36 -2.46
C ALA A 522 -13.50 19.63 -2.11
N ASN A 523 -14.39 18.65 -2.33
CA ASN A 523 -15.81 18.74 -1.98
C ASN A 523 -16.41 17.34 -1.66
N LEU A 524 -17.75 17.27 -1.53
CA LEU A 524 -18.49 16.05 -1.20
C LEU A 524 -19.34 15.49 -2.37
N ASP A 525 -19.02 15.82 -3.63
CA ASP A 525 -19.86 15.40 -4.76
C ASP A 525 -19.74 13.89 -5.06
N ASP A 526 -18.56 13.30 -4.90
CA ASP A 526 -18.40 11.84 -4.93
C ASP A 526 -19.17 11.17 -3.79
N VAL A 527 -19.22 11.75 -2.58
CA VAL A 527 -20.04 11.22 -1.46
C VAL A 527 -21.52 11.20 -1.83
N LYS A 528 -22.05 12.27 -2.45
CA LYS A 528 -23.44 12.29 -2.96
C LYS A 528 -23.65 11.23 -4.05
N GLY A 529 -22.61 10.95 -4.85
CA GLY A 529 -22.59 9.84 -5.80
C GLY A 529 -22.66 8.47 -5.12
N TRP A 530 -21.84 8.23 -4.12
CA TRP A 530 -21.83 7.02 -3.27
C TRP A 530 -23.19 6.79 -2.61
N MET A 531 -23.80 7.82 -2.02
CA MET A 531 -25.13 7.73 -1.44
C MET A 531 -26.21 7.40 -2.47
N ARG A 532 -26.11 7.92 -3.71
CA ARG A 532 -27.04 7.61 -4.80
C ARG A 532 -26.93 6.16 -5.27
N VAL A 533 -25.71 5.59 -5.37
CA VAL A 533 -25.53 4.19 -5.80
C VAL A 533 -25.78 3.17 -4.69
N ALA A 534 -25.68 3.60 -3.42
CA ALA A 534 -26.05 2.78 -2.26
C ALA A 534 -27.58 2.77 -1.98
N HIS A 535 -28.31 3.79 -2.43
CA HIS A 535 -29.74 3.93 -2.16
C HIS A 535 -30.54 2.73 -2.71
N GLY A 536 -31.25 2.04 -1.81
CA GLY A 536 -32.06 0.86 -2.15
C GLY A 536 -31.29 -0.46 -2.27
N LEU A 537 -29.96 -0.47 -2.12
CA LEU A 537 -29.20 -1.73 -2.03
C LEU A 537 -29.37 -2.37 -0.64
N PRO A 538 -29.81 -3.65 -0.54
CA PRO A 538 -29.91 -4.32 0.75
C PRO A 538 -28.52 -4.60 1.34
N GLY A 539 -28.40 -4.52 2.66
CA GLY A 539 -27.15 -4.77 3.40
C GLY A 539 -26.28 -3.55 3.67
N VAL A 540 -26.56 -2.39 3.05
CA VAL A 540 -25.85 -1.13 3.35
C VAL A 540 -26.17 -0.69 4.78
N ARG A 541 -25.14 -0.61 5.63
CA ARG A 541 -25.24 -0.16 7.03
C ARG A 541 -24.99 1.33 7.22
N GLY A 542 -24.26 1.97 6.30
CA GLY A 542 -23.96 3.39 6.37
C GLY A 542 -22.63 3.75 5.74
N PHE A 543 -22.04 4.85 6.22
CA PHE A 543 -20.99 5.59 5.53
C PHE A 543 -19.84 5.95 6.47
N MET A 544 -18.62 5.99 5.93
CA MET A 544 -17.43 6.42 6.64
C MET A 544 -16.70 7.53 5.90
N TYR A 545 -16.39 8.61 6.62
CA TYR A 545 -15.55 9.70 6.12
C TYR A 545 -14.07 9.30 6.24
N THR A 546 -13.38 9.12 5.10
CA THR A 546 -12.04 8.52 4.98
C THR A 546 -10.97 9.49 4.43
N PRO A 547 -10.44 10.42 5.25
CA PRO A 547 -9.30 11.26 4.87
C PRO A 547 -7.96 10.59 5.18
N TRP A 548 -7.02 10.68 4.24
CA TRP A 548 -5.64 10.18 4.35
C TRP A 548 -4.63 11.33 4.43
N GLU A 549 -4.96 12.51 3.90
CA GLU A 549 -4.18 13.75 4.03
C GLU A 549 -4.57 14.57 5.28
N ARG A 550 -5.40 14.01 6.18
CA ARG A 550 -5.99 14.66 7.37
C ARG A 550 -6.88 15.87 7.04
N LYS A 551 -7.53 15.88 5.87
CA LYS A 551 -8.59 16.86 5.54
C LYS A 551 -9.88 16.51 6.28
N TYR A 552 -10.16 17.21 7.38
CA TYR A 552 -11.40 17.04 8.17
C TYR A 552 -12.39 18.22 8.02
N ASP A 553 -12.06 19.24 7.22
CA ASP A 553 -12.87 20.47 7.11
C ASP A 553 -14.30 20.22 6.59
N LEU A 554 -14.48 19.17 5.76
CA LEU A 554 -15.79 18.81 5.21
C LEU A 554 -16.57 17.81 6.10
N LEU A 555 -16.02 17.37 7.23
CA LEU A 555 -16.65 16.38 8.14
C LEU A 555 -18.01 16.87 8.67
N ALA A 556 -18.15 18.18 8.92
CA ALA A 556 -19.41 18.78 9.36
C ALA A 556 -20.51 18.69 8.30
N ALA A 557 -20.17 19.03 7.04
CA ALA A 557 -21.08 18.93 5.90
C ALA A 557 -21.38 17.47 5.51
N PHE A 558 -20.43 16.55 5.76
CA PHE A 558 -20.65 15.11 5.61
C PHE A 558 -21.72 14.59 6.59
N GLY A 559 -21.62 14.95 7.88
CA GLY A 559 -22.63 14.59 8.87
C GLY A 559 -24.03 15.13 8.54
N GLN A 560 -24.11 16.41 8.18
CA GLN A 560 -25.37 17.04 7.72
C GLN A 560 -26.00 16.31 6.52
N LEU A 561 -25.18 15.89 5.55
CA LEU A 561 -25.63 15.14 4.38
C LEU A 561 -26.20 13.75 4.75
N LEU A 562 -25.65 13.08 5.76
CA LEU A 562 -26.18 11.82 6.30
C LEU A 562 -27.48 12.00 7.10
N GLU A 563 -27.67 13.16 7.75
CA GLU A 563 -28.91 13.53 8.42
C GLU A 563 -30.01 14.03 7.45
N GLY A 564 -29.67 14.27 6.18
CA GLY A 564 -30.57 14.84 5.18
C GLY A 564 -30.89 16.33 5.40
N ARG A 565 -29.90 17.11 5.87
CA ARG A 565 -29.99 18.54 6.21
C ARG A 565 -29.27 19.44 5.20
#